data_AF-A0A1F6E7C6-F1
#
_entry.id   AF-A0A1F6E7C6-F1
#
_cell.length_a   1.000
_cell.length_b   1.000
_cell.length_c   1.000
_cell.angle_alpha   90.00
_cell.angle_beta   90.00
_cell.angle_gamma   90.00
#
_symmetry.space_group_name_H-M   'P 1'
#
loop_
_entity.id
_entity.type
_entity.pdbx_description
1 polymer ?
#
loop_
_entity_poly.entity_id
_entity_poly.type
_entity_poly.pdbx_seq_one_letter_code
_entity_poly.pdbx_strand_id
1 'polypeptide(L)' 'MGETFFDGPVVSATFPGSEGELTILAGHEPLVTTLKRGTITARLAGGETKQFQNENGILECSGSRVVVLL' A
#
# COMPACT_ATOMS: atom_id res chain seq x y z
N MET A 1 -2.53 20.10 -6.30
CA MET A 1 -1.47 19.77 -5.32
C MET A 1 -1.84 18.42 -4.73
N GLY A 2 -0.94 17.43 -4.77
CA GLY A 2 -1.23 16.08 -4.28
C GLY A 2 -1.31 16.07 -2.75
N GLU A 3 -2.39 15.52 -2.21
CA GLU A 3 -2.54 15.32 -0.76
C GLU A 3 -1.86 14.01 -0.38
N THR A 4 -1.02 14.03 0.66
CA THR A 4 -0.38 12.83 1.18
C THR A 4 -1.19 12.31 2.36
N PHE A 5 -1.89 11.19 2.16
CA PHE A 5 -2.68 10.54 3.20
C PHE A 5 -1.82 9.88 4.28
N PHE A 6 -0.66 9.34 3.88
CA PHE A 6 0.27 8.68 4.78
C PHE A 6 1.68 8.69 4.21
N ASP A 7 2.64 9.04 5.05
CA ASP A 7 4.08 8.92 4.81
C ASP A 7 4.72 8.40 6.09
N GLY A 8 5.46 7.30 6.00
CA GLY A 8 6.13 6.72 7.15
C GLY A 8 6.56 5.26 6.96
N PRO A 9 7.45 4.76 7.83
CA PRO A 9 7.93 3.39 7.78
C PRO A 9 6.85 2.40 8.23
N VAL A 10 6.71 1.31 7.48
CA VAL A 10 5.79 0.19 7.75
C VAL A 10 6.53 -1.14 7.65
N VAL A 11 6.07 -2.14 8.40
CA VAL A 11 6.59 -3.52 8.35
C VAL A 11 5.96 -4.29 7.19
N SER A 12 4.68 -4.05 6.95
CA SER A 12 3.93 -4.63 5.86
C SER A 12 2.76 -3.73 5.47
N ALA A 13 2.36 -3.78 4.22
CA ALA A 13 1.15 -3.11 3.75
C ALA A 13 0.32 -4.06 2.88
N THR A 14 -0.98 -4.13 3.15
CA THR A 14 -1.95 -4.94 2.43
C THR A 14 -2.81 -4.02 1.57
N PHE A 15 -2.97 -4.39 0.30
CA PHE A 15 -3.67 -3.61 -0.71
C PHE A 15 -4.70 -4.46 -1.45
N PRO A 16 -5.86 -3.87 -1.79
CA PRO A 16 -6.85 -4.52 -2.65
C PRO A 16 -6.42 -4.41 -4.12
N GLY A 17 -5.59 -5.34 -4.58
CA GLY A 17 -5.19 -5.45 -5.98
C GLY A 17 -6.36 -5.85 -6.89
N SER A 18 -6.25 -5.54 -8.18
CA SER A 18 -7.26 -5.93 -9.18
C SER A 18 -7.46 -7.44 -9.26
N GLU A 19 -6.40 -8.23 -9.10
CA GLU A 19 -6.46 -9.71 -9.15
C GLU A 19 -6.72 -10.37 -7.79
N GLY A 20 -6.69 -9.62 -6.69
CA GLY A 20 -6.82 -10.17 -5.34
C GLY A 20 -6.22 -9.27 -4.26
N GLU A 21 -6.24 -9.73 -3.01
CA GLU A 21 -5.55 -9.06 -1.92
C GLU A 21 -4.05 -9.33 -2.00
N LEU A 22 -3.25 -8.27 -1.91
CA LEU A 22 -1.79 -8.32 -1.99
C LEU A 22 -1.20 -7.78 -0.69
N THR A 23 -0.29 -8.52 -0.06
CA THR A 23 0.48 -8.01 1.09
C THR A 23 1.95 -7.88 0.71
N ILE A 24 2.47 -6.67 0.76
CA ILE A 24 3.87 -6.34 0.51
C ILE A 24 4.62 -6.26 1.83
N LEU A 25 5.74 -6.98 1.92
CA LEU A 25 6.70 -6.91 3.03
C LEU A 25 7.93 -6.09 2.62
N ALA A 26 8.75 -5.74 3.61
CA ALA A 26 10.03 -5.06 3.35
C ALA A 26 10.92 -5.88 2.38
N GLY A 27 11.39 -5.23 1.32
CA GLY A 27 12.30 -5.84 0.34
C GLY A 27 11.62 -6.70 -0.73
N HIS A 28 10.32 -6.54 -0.95
CA HIS A 28 9.62 -7.21 -2.04
C HIS A 28 10.16 -6.78 -3.41
N GLU A 29 10.09 -7.67 -4.40
CA GLU A 29 10.45 -7.37 -5.79
C GLU A 29 9.63 -6.20 -6.35
N PRO A 30 10.19 -5.43 -7.31
CA PRO A 30 9.45 -4.36 -7.94
C PRO A 30 8.15 -4.86 -8.59
N LEU A 31 7.05 -4.18 -8.32
CA LEU A 31 5.72 -4.56 -8.79
C LEU A 31 4.91 -3.30 -9.07
N VAL A 32 4.22 -3.28 -10.21
CA VAL A 32 3.21 -2.26 -10.51
C VAL A 32 1.88 -2.96 -10.74
N THR A 33 0.85 -2.56 -10.02
CA THR A 33 -0.50 -3.12 -10.17
C THR A 33 -1.56 -2.07 -9.91
N THR A 34 -2.75 -2.27 -10.47
CA THR A 34 -3.90 -1.44 -10.21
C THR A 34 -4.63 -1.90 -8.95
N LEU A 35 -5.18 -0.95 -8.20
CA LEU A 35 -5.96 -1.20 -7.01
C LEU A 35 -7.45 -1.04 -7.32
N LYS A 36 -8.25 -1.95 -6.77
CA LYS A 36 -9.71 -1.85 -6.77
C LYS A 36 -10.20 -1.18 -5.48
N ARG A 37 -11.49 -0.90 -5.45
CA ARG A 37 -12.20 -0.43 -4.25
C ARG A 37 -12.00 -1.41 -3.10
N GLY A 38 -11.55 -0.92 -1.95
CA GLY A 38 -11.28 -1.73 -0.77
C GLY A 38 -10.54 -0.96 0.31
N THR A 39 -9.92 -1.68 1.24
CA THR A 39 -9.21 -1.10 2.37
C THR A 39 -7.72 -1.36 2.25
N ILE A 40 -6.92 -0.30 2.21
CA ILE A 40 -5.47 -0.39 2.33
C ILE A 40 -5.12 -0.46 3.81
N THR A 41 -4.31 -1.43 4.20
CA THR A 41 -3.92 -1.66 5.59
C THR A 41 -2.42 -1.58 5.74
N ALA A 42 -1.92 -0.61 6.51
CA ALA A 42 -0.51 -0.40 6.79
C ALA A 42 -0.18 -0.81 8.23
N ARG A 43 0.74 -1.76 8.41
CA ARG A 43 1.18 -2.24 9.73
C ARG A 43 2.51 -1.61 10.12
N LEU A 44 2.54 -0.90 11.23
CA LEU A 44 3.73 -0.24 11.76
C LEU A 44 4.52 -1.16 12.69
N ALA A 45 5.79 -0.84 12.93
CA ALA A 45 6.70 -1.65 13.76
C ALA A 45 6.23 -1.81 15.21
N GLY A 46 5.46 -0.86 15.73
CA GLY A 46 4.87 -0.92 17.08
C GLY A 46 3.61 -1.79 17.20
N GLY A 47 3.20 -2.50 16.14
CA GLY A 47 1.97 -3.29 16.12
C GLY A 47 0.71 -2.48 15.80
N GLU A 48 0.80 -1.15 15.77
CA GLU A 48 -0.27 -0.28 15.28
C GLU A 48 -0.58 -0.60 13.80
N THR A 49 -1.87 -0.58 13.47
CA THR A 49 -2.35 -0.78 12.11
C THR A 49 -3.16 0.44 11.70
N LYS A 50 -2.84 1.02 10.55
CA LYS A 50 -3.59 2.12 9.93
C LYS A 50 -4.38 1.60 8.73
N GLN A 51 -5.61 2.05 8.59
CA GLN A 51 -6.50 1.64 7.51
C GLN A 51 -6.96 2.86 6.72
N PHE A 52 -6.96 2.73 5.39
CA PHE A 52 -7.35 3.78 4.46
C PHE A 52 -8.38 3.20 3.49
N GLN A 53 -9.49 3.90 3.27
CA GLN A 53 -10.44 3.50 2.25
C GLN A 53 -9.94 3.96 0.88
N ASN A 54 -9.91 3.02 -0.05
CA ASN A 54 -9.53 3.25 -1.42
C ASN A 54 -10.72 2.99 -2.36
N GLU A 55 -10.90 3.85 -3.37
CA GLU A 55 -11.86 3.61 -4.44
C GLU A 55 -11.19 3.04 -5.70
N ASN A 56 -10.02 3.56 -6.06
CA ASN A 56 -9.23 3.18 -7.22
C ASN A 56 -7.81 3.77 -7.08
N GLY A 57 -6.83 3.19 -7.76
CA GLY A 57 -5.49 3.76 -7.78
C GLY A 57 -4.45 2.85 -8.42
N ILE A 58 -3.19 3.28 -8.39
CA ILE A 58 -2.04 2.52 -8.86
C ILE A 58 -1.09 2.31 -7.69
N LEU A 59 -0.68 1.06 -7.48
CA LEU A 59 0.35 0.65 -6.54
C LEU A 59 1.67 0.47 -7.30
N GLU A 60 2.69 1.20 -6.89
CA GLU A 60 4.07 0.99 -7.32
C GLU A 60 4.90 0.55 -6.11
N CYS A 61 5.54 -0.62 -6.23
CA CYS A 61 6.53 -1.12 -5.31
C CYS A 61 7.89 -1.11 -6.00
N SER A 62 8.89 -0.52 -5.35
CA SER A 62 10.27 -0.46 -5.84
C SER A 62 11.23 -0.67 -4.68
N GLY A 63 11.80 -1.87 -4.60
CA GLY A 63 12.73 -2.26 -3.54
C GLY A 63 12.12 -2.19 -2.14
N SER A 64 12.55 -1.21 -1.34
CA SER A 64 12.04 -1.00 0.03
C SER A 64 10.99 0.11 0.12
N ARG A 65 10.52 0.66 -1.00
CA ARG A 65 9.55 1.75 -1.05
C ARG A 65 8.29 1.31 -1.79
N VAL A 66 7.14 1.67 -1.22
CA VAL A 66 5.84 1.50 -1.85
C VAL A 66 5.18 2.86 -1.95
N VAL A 67 4.60 3.16 -3.11
CA VAL A 67 3.86 4.40 -3.40
C VAL A 67 2.50 4.02 -3.95
N VAL A 68 1.45 4.65 -3.43
CA VAL A 68 0.09 4.54 -3.94
C VAL A 68 -0.29 5.87 -4.54
N LEU A 69 -0.72 5.86 -5.80
CA LEU A 69 -1.31 7.02 -6.47
C LEU A 69 -2.82 6.81 -6.56
N LEU A 70 -3.57 7.73 -5.94
CA LEU A 70 -5.03 7.79 -5.93
C LEU A 70 -5.52 8.91 -6.86
#